data_AF-A0A7Z9G3G2-F1
#
_entry.id   AF-A0A7Z9G3G2-F1
#
_cell.length_a   1.000
_cell.length_b   1.000
_cell.length_c   1.000
_cell.angle_alpha   90.00
_cell.angle_beta   90.00
_cell.angle_gamma   90.00
#
_symmetry.space_group_name_H-M   'P 1'
#
loop_
_entity.id
_entity.type
_entity.pdbx_description
1 polymer ?
#
loop_
_entity_poly.entity_id
_entity_poly.type
_entity_poly.pdbx_seq_one_letter_code
_entity_poly.pdbx_strand_id
1 'polypeptide(L)'
;MYDLGVFPFRIELVGAWVDHPFISSILPGSVVTINVVNNFKSRSGLASSSRDVAKKLWPTGIPLVNLEENAKLLFDAENTPEKEYISGSEDHIGIIYPGITRTKYNGSYWPEEIENTQDLSLITWLESVIKLVPVSSRKDNFDPRAIENLDRSLIKLLCESGELCWESMHKRDLFGFGEAINNSFEGKTKILPLTLTEEVETIRNIHLGSFYGVGISGAGGGGYLTVITEAEIENAIRPKIRILYHE
;
A
#
# COMPACT_ATOMS: atom_id res chain seq x y z
N MET A 1 14.32 15.46 -15.68
CA MET A 1 13.00 16.15 -15.59
C MET A 1 12.48 15.93 -14.18
N TYR A 2 12.06 16.99 -13.48
CA TYR A 2 11.50 16.91 -12.13
C TYR A 2 9.99 17.09 -12.21
N ASP A 3 9.23 16.39 -11.35
CA ASP A 3 7.82 16.71 -11.14
C ASP A 3 7.69 17.85 -10.13
N LEU A 4 7.47 19.07 -10.64
CA LEU A 4 7.48 20.28 -9.84
C LEU A 4 6.25 20.35 -8.91
N GLY A 5 6.50 20.23 -7.60
CA GLY A 5 5.54 20.60 -6.55
C GLY A 5 4.54 19.52 -6.13
N VAL A 6 4.48 18.36 -6.79
CA VAL A 6 3.59 17.25 -6.40
C VAL A 6 4.37 16.12 -5.75
N PHE A 7 4.23 16.00 -4.43
CA PHE A 7 4.67 14.81 -3.69
C PHE A 7 3.48 13.87 -3.55
N PRO A 8 3.43 12.74 -4.25
CA PRO A 8 2.33 11.78 -4.15
C PRO A 8 2.32 11.11 -2.77
N PHE A 9 1.18 10.54 -2.43
CA PHE A 9 1.08 9.51 -1.41
C PHE A 9 1.14 8.14 -2.08
N ARG A 10 1.40 7.12 -1.29
CA ARG A 10 1.35 5.72 -1.70
C ARG A 10 0.17 5.08 -0.99
N ILE A 11 -0.70 4.39 -1.73
CA ILE A 11 -1.69 3.48 -1.14
C ILE A 11 -1.23 2.05 -1.38
N GLU A 12 -1.17 1.26 -0.30
CA GLU A 12 -1.02 -0.19 -0.37
C GLU A 12 -2.40 -0.80 -0.68
N LEU A 13 -2.50 -1.57 -1.76
CA LEU A 13 -3.72 -2.32 -2.04
C LEU A 13 -3.68 -3.67 -1.33
N VAL A 14 -2.59 -4.42 -1.51
CA VAL A 14 -2.37 -5.71 -0.86
C VAL A 14 -0.91 -5.92 -0.49
N GLY A 15 -0.67 -6.83 0.46
CA GLY A 15 0.66 -7.34 0.78
C GLY A 15 1.45 -6.54 1.81
N ALA A 16 0.86 -5.60 2.56
CA ALA A 16 1.60 -4.91 3.61
C ALA A 16 2.38 -5.88 4.50
N TRP A 17 3.60 -5.47 4.87
CA TRP A 17 4.59 -6.24 5.64
C TRP A 17 5.34 -7.33 4.88
N VAL A 18 4.96 -7.67 3.65
CA VAL A 18 5.70 -8.64 2.83
C VAL A 18 7.10 -8.12 2.47
N ASP A 19 7.27 -6.81 2.41
CA ASP A 19 8.56 -6.14 2.22
C ASP A 19 9.46 -6.16 3.48
N HIS A 20 9.01 -6.80 4.57
CA HIS A 20 9.84 -7.09 5.72
C HIS A 20 10.34 -8.54 5.70
N PRO A 21 11.63 -8.79 5.99
CA PRO A 21 12.20 -10.14 6.03
C PRO A 21 11.50 -11.12 6.97
N PHE A 22 10.88 -10.67 8.07
CA PHE A 22 10.19 -11.58 9.00
C PHE A 22 8.96 -12.27 8.38
N ILE A 23 8.39 -11.69 7.30
CA ILE A 23 7.35 -12.32 6.48
C ILE A 23 7.97 -13.02 5.28
N SER A 24 8.68 -12.27 4.43
CA SER A 24 9.10 -12.80 3.12
C SER A 24 10.20 -13.86 3.17
N SER A 25 10.92 -14.00 4.29
CA SER A 25 11.84 -15.13 4.48
C SER A 25 11.12 -16.45 4.73
N ILE A 26 9.86 -16.41 5.19
CA ILE A 26 9.04 -17.60 5.44
C ILE A 26 8.41 -18.06 4.12
N LEU A 27 7.83 -17.12 3.37
CA LEU A 27 7.32 -17.34 2.02
C LEU A 27 7.52 -16.08 1.18
N PRO A 28 8.05 -16.19 -0.05
CA PRO A 28 8.09 -15.07 -0.99
C PRO A 28 6.68 -14.58 -1.28
N GLY A 29 6.53 -13.27 -1.51
CA GLY A 29 5.23 -12.65 -1.75
C GLY A 29 5.35 -11.36 -2.52
N SER A 30 4.21 -10.79 -2.89
CA SER A 30 4.16 -9.51 -3.59
C SER A 30 3.35 -8.46 -2.85
N VAL A 31 3.76 -7.21 -3.03
CA VAL A 31 3.01 -6.02 -2.63
C VAL A 31 2.51 -5.34 -3.90
N VAL A 32 1.28 -4.82 -3.86
CA VAL A 32 0.76 -3.96 -4.93
C VAL A 32 0.45 -2.59 -4.34
N THR A 33 0.98 -1.55 -4.97
CA THR A 33 0.82 -0.16 -4.56
C THR A 33 0.33 0.73 -5.69
N ILE A 34 -0.38 1.80 -5.37
CA ILE A 34 -0.75 2.87 -6.30
C ILE A 34 -0.22 4.23 -5.81
N ASN A 35 0.31 5.02 -6.75
CA ASN A 35 0.83 6.36 -6.51
C ASN A 35 -0.28 7.38 -6.73
N VAL A 36 -0.62 8.18 -5.71
CA VAL A 36 -1.83 9.03 -5.74
C VAL A 36 -1.56 10.46 -5.33
N VAL A 37 -2.34 11.41 -5.89
CA VAL A 37 -2.15 12.86 -5.70
C VAL A 37 -3.27 13.54 -4.88
N ASN A 38 -4.20 12.77 -4.32
CA ASN A 38 -5.21 13.33 -3.43
C ASN A 38 -4.56 13.96 -2.19
N ASN A 39 -5.31 14.84 -1.52
CA ASN A 39 -4.90 15.41 -0.25
C ASN A 39 -5.40 14.53 0.92
N PHE A 40 -4.47 13.82 1.56
CA PHE A 40 -4.76 12.98 2.73
C PHE A 40 -4.20 13.58 4.02
N LYS A 41 -4.82 13.24 5.15
CA LYS A 41 -4.28 13.57 6.49
C LYS A 41 -2.97 12.81 6.74
N SER A 42 -2.08 13.40 7.53
CA SER A 42 -0.86 12.71 8.00
C SER A 42 -1.18 11.52 8.91
N ARG A 43 -0.26 10.54 8.99
CA ARG A 43 -0.40 9.32 9.82
C ARG A 43 -1.63 8.47 9.47
N SER A 44 -1.93 8.39 8.18
CA SER A 44 -3.10 7.68 7.62
C SER A 44 -2.77 6.33 6.97
N GLY A 45 -1.55 5.80 7.19
CA GLY A 45 -1.11 4.56 6.55
C GLY A 45 -0.80 4.67 5.06
N LEU A 46 -0.49 5.90 4.60
CA LEU A 46 -0.24 6.23 3.19
C LEU A 46 1.18 6.78 2.96
N ALA A 47 2.21 6.18 3.59
CA ALA A 47 3.62 6.59 3.47
C ALA A 47 3.95 8.04 3.90
N SER A 48 3.23 8.62 4.87
CA SER A 48 3.42 10.04 5.22
C SER A 48 4.84 10.36 5.71
N SER A 49 5.49 9.46 6.47
CA SER A 49 6.86 9.67 6.98
C SER A 49 7.88 9.66 5.84
N SER A 50 7.86 8.61 5.00
CA SER A 50 8.72 8.47 3.83
C SER A 50 8.54 9.63 2.86
N ARG A 51 7.30 10.09 2.68
CA ARG A 51 6.97 11.27 1.87
C ARG A 51 7.59 12.55 2.42
N ASP A 52 7.64 12.73 3.74
CA ASP A 52 8.28 13.90 4.35
C ASP A 52 9.81 13.84 4.25
N VAL A 53 10.42 12.63 4.25
CA VAL A 53 11.83 12.46 3.89
C VAL A 53 12.06 12.83 2.42
N ALA A 54 11.19 12.40 1.51
CA ALA A 54 11.30 12.71 0.08
C ALA A 54 11.29 14.22 -0.19
N LYS A 55 10.43 14.97 0.51
CA LYS A 55 10.40 16.44 0.42
C LYS A 55 11.69 17.11 0.88
N LYS A 56 12.33 16.55 1.92
CA LYS A 56 13.62 17.06 2.41
C LYS A 56 14.74 16.76 1.43
N LEU A 57 14.73 15.55 0.85
CA LEU A 57 15.75 15.09 -0.10
C LEU A 57 15.67 15.85 -1.43
N TRP A 58 14.45 16.12 -1.91
CA TRP A 58 14.24 16.79 -3.18
C TRP A 58 13.26 17.97 -3.06
N PRO A 59 13.66 19.10 -2.45
CA PRO A 59 12.76 20.23 -2.18
C PRO A 59 12.11 20.83 -3.45
N THR A 60 12.67 20.57 -4.62
CA THR A 60 12.17 21.04 -5.93
C THR A 60 11.29 20.03 -6.66
N GLY A 61 11.04 18.84 -6.09
CA GLY A 61 10.22 17.78 -6.71
C GLY A 61 10.96 16.46 -6.90
N ILE A 62 10.21 15.36 -7.08
CA ILE A 62 10.80 14.02 -7.23
C ILE A 62 11.51 13.90 -8.59
N PRO A 63 12.76 13.39 -8.64
CA PRO A 63 13.43 13.12 -9.91
C PRO A 63 12.76 11.94 -10.63
N LEU A 64 12.38 12.15 -11.90
CA LEU A 64 11.67 11.15 -12.72
C LEU A 64 12.60 10.29 -13.58
N VAL A 65 13.90 10.37 -13.34
CA VAL A 65 14.93 9.54 -13.98
C VAL A 65 15.38 8.49 -12.98
N ASN A 66 15.86 7.33 -13.44
CA ASN A 66 16.43 6.29 -12.59
C ASN A 66 15.57 5.99 -11.33
N LEU A 67 14.28 5.69 -11.55
CA LEU A 67 13.30 5.54 -10.49
C LEU A 67 13.74 4.56 -9.39
N GLU A 68 14.36 3.44 -9.76
CA GLU A 68 14.86 2.46 -8.79
C GLU A 68 15.97 3.02 -7.90
N GLU A 69 16.94 3.72 -8.48
CA GLU A 69 18.05 4.33 -7.73
C GLU A 69 17.56 5.43 -6.79
N ASN A 70 16.57 6.23 -7.22
CA ASN A 70 15.95 7.22 -6.35
C ASN A 70 15.11 6.57 -5.25
N ALA A 71 14.42 5.47 -5.52
CA ALA A 71 13.70 4.74 -4.48
C ALA A 71 14.65 4.13 -3.44
N LYS A 72 15.81 3.61 -3.87
CA LYS A 72 16.89 3.16 -2.97
C LYS A 72 17.44 4.32 -2.14
N LEU A 73 17.72 5.46 -2.78
CA LEU A 73 18.21 6.64 -2.09
C LEU A 73 17.22 7.14 -1.03
N LEU A 74 15.92 7.12 -1.34
CA LEU A 74 14.89 7.48 -0.36
C LEU A 74 14.86 6.47 0.80
N PHE A 75 14.98 5.18 0.49
CA PHE A 75 15.01 4.10 1.48
C PHE A 75 16.16 4.25 2.46
N ASP A 76 17.36 4.48 1.93
CA ASP A 76 18.56 4.71 2.73
C ASP A 76 18.46 6.01 3.55
N ALA A 77 17.84 7.06 2.98
CA ALA A 77 17.64 8.34 3.67
C ALA A 77 16.64 8.27 4.84
N GLU A 78 15.60 7.43 4.76
CA GLU A 78 14.66 7.24 5.88
C GLU A 78 15.19 6.25 6.92
N ASN A 79 15.97 5.25 6.52
CA ASN A 79 16.44 4.16 7.38
C ASN A 79 17.90 4.35 7.80
N THR A 80 18.15 5.39 8.60
CA THR A 80 19.49 5.70 9.12
C THR A 80 19.97 4.65 10.14
N PRO A 81 21.29 4.55 10.40
CA PRO A 81 21.84 3.58 11.36
C PRO A 81 21.31 3.71 12.79
N GLU A 82 20.82 4.88 13.20
CA GLU A 82 20.29 5.16 14.53
C GLU A 82 18.83 4.72 14.71
N LYS A 83 18.15 4.35 13.62
CA LYS A 83 16.73 4.03 13.66
C LYS A 83 16.51 2.62 14.21
N GLU A 84 15.72 2.52 15.28
CA GLU A 84 15.41 1.25 15.93
C GLU A 84 14.53 0.32 15.06
N TYR A 85 13.74 0.90 14.16
CA TYR A 85 12.82 0.19 13.29
C TYR A 85 13.02 0.58 11.83
N ILE A 86 13.35 -0.38 10.98
CA ILE A 86 13.48 -0.16 9.54
C ILE A 86 12.08 -0.09 8.91
N SER A 87 11.77 1.04 8.27
CA SER A 87 10.58 1.18 7.41
C SER A 87 10.74 0.30 6.17
N GLY A 88 9.68 -0.40 5.77
CA GLY A 88 9.65 -1.20 4.55
C GLY A 88 9.89 -0.39 3.26
N SER A 89 10.41 -1.03 2.22
CA SER A 89 10.72 -0.36 0.95
C SER A 89 9.49 -0.10 0.08
N GLU A 90 8.33 -0.70 0.38
CA GLU A 90 7.09 -0.49 -0.38
C GLU A 90 6.64 0.99 -0.38
N ASP A 91 6.87 1.70 0.72
CA ASP A 91 6.55 3.13 0.85
C ASP A 91 7.40 3.95 -0.12
N HIS A 92 8.68 3.62 -0.18
CA HIS A 92 9.70 4.32 -0.96
C HIS A 92 9.47 4.13 -2.45
N ILE A 93 9.31 2.87 -2.86
CA ILE A 93 9.04 2.50 -4.24
C ILE A 93 7.70 3.10 -4.66
N GLY A 94 6.64 2.94 -3.87
CA GLY A 94 5.32 3.44 -4.26
C GLY A 94 5.17 4.98 -4.17
N ILE A 95 6.08 5.72 -3.54
CA ILE A 95 6.17 7.19 -3.68
C ILE A 95 6.85 7.58 -5.00
N ILE A 96 7.93 6.89 -5.36
CA ILE A 96 8.76 7.25 -6.52
C ILE A 96 8.14 6.81 -7.84
N TYR A 97 7.56 5.61 -7.90
CA TYR A 97 6.99 5.02 -9.12
C TYR A 97 5.57 5.50 -9.36
N PRO A 98 5.30 6.24 -10.45
CA PRO A 98 3.94 6.67 -10.83
C PRO A 98 3.08 5.49 -11.29
N GLY A 99 1.76 5.62 -11.24
CA GLY A 99 0.83 4.57 -11.66
C GLY A 99 0.66 3.46 -10.61
N ILE A 100 0.67 2.21 -11.09
CA ILE A 100 0.51 1.00 -10.27
C ILE A 100 1.82 0.22 -10.30
N THR A 101 2.29 -0.21 -9.13
CA THR A 101 3.55 -0.95 -8.99
C THR A 101 3.33 -2.23 -8.21
N ARG A 102 3.81 -3.37 -8.75
CA ARG A 102 3.97 -4.63 -8.03
C ARG A 102 5.43 -4.82 -7.67
N THR A 103 5.70 -5.18 -6.43
CA THR A 103 7.05 -5.53 -5.97
C THR A 103 7.04 -6.91 -5.35
N LYS A 104 8.04 -7.74 -5.68
CA LYS A 104 8.15 -9.12 -5.19
C LYS A 104 9.34 -9.28 -4.25
N TYR A 105 9.10 -9.80 -3.07
CA TYR A 105 10.08 -9.92 -2.00
C TYR A 105 10.35 -11.37 -1.63
N ASN A 106 11.61 -11.63 -1.25
CA ASN A 106 12.11 -12.94 -0.86
C ASN A 106 13.16 -12.78 0.25
N GLY A 107 12.71 -12.45 1.45
CA GLY A 107 13.55 -12.39 2.66
C GLY A 107 14.47 -11.16 2.78
N SER A 108 14.35 -10.19 1.88
CA SER A 108 15.09 -8.93 1.92
C SER A 108 14.15 -7.74 1.94
N TYR A 109 14.62 -6.61 2.48
CA TYR A 109 13.86 -5.36 2.46
C TYR A 109 13.70 -4.78 1.06
N TRP A 110 14.63 -5.04 0.16
CA TRP A 110 14.53 -4.64 -1.25
C TRP A 110 13.95 -5.79 -2.08
N PRO A 111 13.02 -5.52 -3.01
CA PRO A 111 12.42 -6.59 -3.82
C PRO A 111 13.40 -7.15 -4.84
N GLU A 112 13.18 -8.40 -5.24
CA GLU A 112 13.89 -9.05 -6.35
C GLU A 112 13.36 -8.58 -7.72
N GLU A 113 12.11 -8.12 -7.76
CA GLU A 113 11.42 -7.72 -8.98
C GLU A 113 10.49 -6.53 -8.73
N ILE A 114 10.49 -5.58 -9.65
CA ILE A 114 9.60 -4.40 -9.66
C ILE A 114 8.94 -4.34 -11.04
N GLU A 115 7.62 -4.48 -11.07
CA GLU A 115 6.79 -4.28 -12.25
C GLU A 115 5.97 -3.01 -12.09
N ASN A 116 5.90 -2.17 -13.13
CA ASN A 116 5.19 -0.91 -13.09
C ASN A 116 4.36 -0.69 -14.37
N THR A 117 3.16 -0.13 -14.21
CA THR A 117 2.28 0.23 -15.32
C THR A 117 1.60 1.58 -15.07
N GLN A 118 1.44 2.35 -16.14
CA GLN A 118 0.68 3.60 -16.19
C GLN A 118 -0.45 3.52 -17.23
N ASP A 119 -0.94 2.31 -17.52
CA ASP A 119 -2.01 2.10 -18.49
C ASP A 119 -3.28 2.88 -18.09
N LEU A 120 -3.67 3.83 -18.93
CA LEU A 120 -4.79 4.74 -18.65
C LEU A 120 -6.11 3.99 -18.51
N SER A 121 -6.29 2.89 -19.25
CA SER A 121 -7.53 2.12 -19.23
C SER A 121 -7.70 1.31 -17.95
N LEU A 122 -6.60 0.85 -17.36
CA LEU A 122 -6.54 0.21 -16.06
C LEU A 122 -6.70 1.24 -14.94
N ILE A 123 -5.97 2.34 -15.01
CA ILE A 123 -6.07 3.43 -14.02
C ILE A 123 -7.49 3.94 -13.91
N THR A 124 -8.13 4.27 -15.03
CA THR A 124 -9.51 4.75 -15.06
C THR A 124 -10.47 3.76 -14.39
N TRP A 125 -10.26 2.46 -14.65
CA TRP A 125 -11.06 1.41 -14.02
C TRP A 125 -10.82 1.35 -12.51
N LEU A 126 -9.57 1.37 -12.05
CA LEU A 126 -9.23 1.36 -10.62
C LEU A 126 -9.82 2.57 -9.87
N GLU A 127 -9.71 3.77 -10.43
CA GLU A 127 -10.32 4.98 -9.84
C GLU A 127 -11.85 4.90 -9.76
N SER A 128 -12.47 4.10 -10.64
CA SER A 128 -13.91 3.88 -10.64
C SER A 128 -14.37 2.87 -9.57
N VAL A 129 -13.56 1.85 -9.26
CA VAL A 129 -13.96 0.76 -8.35
C VAL A 129 -13.35 0.84 -6.95
N ILE A 130 -12.30 1.64 -6.75
CA ILE A 130 -11.71 1.86 -5.42
C ILE A 130 -12.42 3.01 -4.72
N LYS A 131 -12.81 2.78 -3.46
CA LYS A 131 -13.35 3.78 -2.55
C LYS A 131 -12.52 3.77 -1.26
N LEU A 132 -12.05 4.93 -0.85
CA LEU A 132 -11.28 5.09 0.39
C LEU A 132 -12.19 5.66 1.46
N VAL A 133 -12.51 4.85 2.46
CA VAL A 133 -13.37 5.22 3.59
C VAL A 133 -12.48 5.64 4.76
N PRO A 134 -12.62 6.86 5.28
CA PRO A 134 -11.78 7.34 6.38
C PRO A 134 -12.05 6.58 7.69
N VAL A 135 -10.97 6.28 8.39
CA VAL A 135 -10.92 5.80 9.78
C VAL A 135 -10.11 6.81 10.60
N SER A 136 -10.25 6.82 11.91
CA SER A 136 -9.35 7.63 12.76
C SER A 136 -7.87 7.31 12.49
N SER A 137 -7.00 8.29 12.73
CA SER A 137 -5.55 8.07 12.67
C SER A 137 -5.12 7.11 13.78
N ARG A 138 -4.01 6.40 13.55
CA ARG A 138 -3.42 5.52 14.56
C ARG A 138 -3.17 6.26 15.87
N LYS A 139 -3.42 5.58 16.99
CA LYS A 139 -3.08 6.08 18.33
C LYS A 139 -1.56 6.24 18.47
N ASP A 140 -1.13 7.14 19.35
CA ASP A 140 0.29 7.24 19.71
C ASP A 140 0.77 5.93 20.37
N ASN A 141 2.05 5.62 20.18
CA ASN A 141 2.68 4.37 20.64
C ASN A 141 2.05 3.08 20.08
N PHE A 142 1.41 3.17 18.90
CA PHE A 142 0.90 2.01 18.20
C PHE A 142 2.05 1.13 17.67
N ASP A 143 2.21 -0.06 18.27
CA ASP A 143 3.11 -1.10 17.79
C ASP A 143 2.30 -2.28 17.23
N PRO A 144 2.18 -2.41 15.90
CA PRO A 144 1.46 -3.50 15.26
C PRO A 144 2.12 -4.87 15.48
N ARG A 145 3.42 -4.91 15.82
CA ARG A 145 4.23 -6.11 15.97
C ARG A 145 4.38 -6.59 17.41
N ALA A 146 3.76 -5.90 18.38
CA ALA A 146 3.80 -6.33 19.77
C ALA A 146 3.14 -7.72 20.01
N ILE A 147 2.29 -8.16 19.07
CA ILE A 147 1.75 -9.53 19.03
C ILE A 147 1.89 -10.04 17.59
N GLU A 148 2.53 -11.19 17.42
CA GLU A 148 2.74 -11.82 16.12
C GLU A 148 2.25 -13.28 16.14
N ASN A 149 1.66 -13.72 15.02
CA ASN A 149 1.31 -15.10 14.74
C ASN A 149 1.84 -15.48 13.35
N LEU A 150 3.08 -15.97 13.33
CA LEU A 150 3.79 -16.32 12.09
C LEU A 150 3.39 -17.71 11.56
N ASP A 151 2.11 -18.07 11.66
CA ASP A 151 1.59 -19.29 11.06
C ASP A 151 1.74 -19.24 9.54
N ARG A 152 2.32 -20.30 8.98
CA ARG A 152 2.67 -20.35 7.56
C ARG A 152 1.44 -20.26 6.65
N SER A 153 0.28 -20.75 7.06
CA SER A 153 -0.95 -20.68 6.25
C SER A 153 -1.49 -19.24 6.17
N LEU A 154 -1.37 -18.47 7.25
CA LEU A 154 -1.73 -17.06 7.27
C LEU A 154 -0.76 -16.22 6.42
N ILE A 155 0.53 -16.50 6.54
CA ILE A 155 1.57 -15.86 5.73
C ILE A 155 1.36 -16.17 4.24
N LYS A 156 1.02 -17.42 3.89
CA LYS A 156 0.69 -17.80 2.52
C LYS A 156 -0.48 -16.98 1.99
N LEU A 157 -1.55 -16.85 2.76
CA LEU A 157 -2.73 -16.05 2.40
C LEU A 157 -2.35 -14.59 2.09
N LEU A 158 -1.51 -13.97 2.93
CA LEU A 158 -1.01 -12.61 2.70
C LEU A 158 -0.09 -12.53 1.46
N CYS A 159 0.89 -13.41 1.34
CA CYS A 159 1.90 -13.36 0.29
C CYS A 159 1.34 -13.60 -1.12
N GLU A 160 0.35 -14.51 -1.24
CA GLU A 160 -0.29 -14.84 -2.52
C GLU A 160 -1.32 -13.78 -2.97
N SER A 161 -1.80 -12.94 -2.04
CA SER A 161 -2.75 -11.86 -2.37
C SER A 161 -2.18 -10.84 -3.37
N GLY A 162 -0.86 -10.61 -3.36
CA GLY A 162 -0.17 -9.70 -4.27
C GLY A 162 -0.28 -10.10 -5.74
N GLU A 163 0.01 -11.37 -6.04
CA GLU A 163 -0.12 -11.93 -7.40
C GLU A 163 -1.58 -11.93 -7.85
N LEU A 164 -2.50 -12.40 -6.97
CA LEU A 164 -3.92 -12.42 -7.26
C LEU A 164 -4.47 -11.03 -7.58
N CYS A 165 -4.08 -10.01 -6.79
CA CYS A 165 -4.46 -8.62 -7.02
C CYS A 165 -3.98 -8.13 -8.38
N TRP A 166 -2.68 -8.30 -8.67
CA TRP A 166 -2.06 -7.85 -9.91
C TRP A 166 -2.76 -8.44 -11.15
N GLU A 167 -2.93 -9.76 -11.16
CA GLU A 167 -3.56 -10.50 -12.24
C GLU A 167 -5.04 -10.12 -12.42
N SER A 168 -5.77 -10.00 -11.32
CA SER A 168 -7.21 -9.66 -11.36
C SER A 168 -7.43 -8.25 -11.89
N MET A 169 -6.61 -7.28 -11.47
CA MET A 169 -6.69 -5.91 -11.97
C MET A 169 -6.44 -5.84 -13.48
N HIS A 170 -5.43 -6.53 -14.00
CA HIS A 170 -5.13 -6.54 -15.43
C HIS A 170 -6.26 -7.20 -16.26
N LYS A 171 -6.96 -8.18 -15.67
CA LYS A 171 -8.15 -8.82 -16.27
C LYS A 171 -9.44 -8.03 -16.04
N ARG A 172 -9.42 -6.95 -15.25
CA ARG A 172 -10.59 -6.23 -14.74
C ARG A 172 -11.58 -7.16 -14.03
N ASP A 173 -11.06 -8.20 -13.40
CA ASP A 173 -11.83 -9.14 -12.60
C ASP A 173 -12.08 -8.53 -11.23
N LEU A 174 -13.30 -8.02 -11.05
CA LEU A 174 -13.70 -7.34 -9.83
C LEU A 174 -13.84 -8.30 -8.64
N PHE A 175 -14.23 -9.55 -8.89
CA PHE A 175 -14.33 -10.57 -7.85
C PHE A 175 -12.96 -11.01 -7.38
N GLY A 176 -12.05 -11.34 -8.31
CA GLY A 176 -10.67 -11.69 -7.98
C GLY A 176 -9.92 -10.54 -7.29
N PHE A 177 -10.17 -9.29 -7.71
CA PHE A 177 -9.59 -8.12 -7.06
C PHE A 177 -10.11 -7.95 -5.63
N GLY A 178 -11.42 -8.08 -5.42
CA GLY A 178 -12.02 -8.04 -4.09
C GLY A 178 -11.52 -9.17 -3.17
N GLU A 179 -11.40 -10.39 -3.71
CA GLU A 179 -10.84 -11.54 -3.00
C GLU A 179 -9.39 -11.29 -2.57
N ALA A 180 -8.55 -10.73 -3.43
CA ALA A 180 -7.18 -10.38 -3.09
C ALA A 180 -7.10 -9.40 -1.92
N ILE A 181 -7.95 -8.36 -1.94
CA ILE A 181 -8.04 -7.37 -0.86
C ILE A 181 -8.45 -8.03 0.46
N ASN A 182 -9.47 -8.90 0.43
CA ASN A 182 -9.94 -9.62 1.62
C ASN A 182 -8.85 -10.56 2.17
N ASN A 183 -8.20 -11.33 1.30
CA ASN A 183 -7.13 -12.27 1.66
C ASN A 183 -5.95 -11.53 2.31
N SER A 184 -5.53 -10.41 1.71
CA SER A 184 -4.49 -9.54 2.28
C SER A 184 -4.88 -9.05 3.68
N PHE A 185 -6.10 -8.56 3.84
CA PHE A 185 -6.56 -8.02 5.12
C PHE A 185 -6.69 -9.11 6.20
N GLU A 186 -7.26 -10.25 5.86
CA GLU A 186 -7.38 -11.39 6.77
C GLU A 186 -6.01 -11.94 7.15
N GLY A 187 -5.11 -12.14 6.18
CA GLY A 187 -3.74 -12.58 6.44
C GLY A 187 -3.03 -11.61 7.38
N LYS A 188 -3.01 -10.32 7.05
CA LYS A 188 -2.40 -9.28 7.88
C LYS A 188 -2.95 -9.24 9.30
N THR A 189 -4.26 -9.23 9.46
CA THR A 189 -4.89 -9.09 10.79
C THR A 189 -4.74 -10.35 11.63
N LYS A 190 -4.61 -11.53 11.04
CA LYS A 190 -4.32 -12.74 11.81
C LYS A 190 -2.84 -12.89 12.15
N ILE A 191 -1.93 -12.40 11.30
CA ILE A 191 -0.48 -12.39 11.56
C ILE A 191 -0.12 -11.32 12.59
N LEU A 192 -0.70 -10.12 12.47
CA LEU A 192 -0.48 -8.97 13.34
C LEU A 192 -1.83 -8.50 13.92
N PRO A 193 -2.34 -9.14 14.98
CA PRO A 193 -3.68 -8.89 15.52
C PRO A 193 -3.97 -7.45 15.90
N LEU A 194 -2.96 -6.71 16.35
CA LEU A 194 -3.10 -5.32 16.76
C LEU A 194 -3.41 -4.37 15.58
N THR A 195 -3.25 -4.82 14.33
CA THR A 195 -3.62 -4.07 13.13
C THR A 195 -5.13 -3.93 12.94
N LEU A 196 -5.93 -4.77 13.61
CA LEU A 196 -7.39 -4.68 13.67
C LEU A 196 -7.82 -4.04 14.99
N THR A 197 -8.03 -2.72 14.96
CA THR A 197 -8.62 -2.02 16.13
C THR A 197 -10.14 -2.16 16.12
N GLU A 198 -10.78 -1.94 17.26
CA GLU A 198 -12.25 -1.97 17.39
C GLU A 198 -12.94 -1.04 16.38
N GLU A 199 -12.38 0.15 16.14
CA GLU A 199 -12.92 1.09 15.15
C GLU A 199 -12.76 0.57 13.71
N VAL A 200 -11.57 0.04 13.36
CA VAL A 200 -11.33 -0.57 12.05
C VAL A 200 -12.29 -1.72 11.82
N GLU A 201 -12.48 -2.59 12.81
CA GLU A 201 -13.41 -3.71 12.75
C GLU A 201 -14.87 -3.25 12.60
N THR A 202 -15.28 -2.23 13.37
CA THR A 202 -16.63 -1.66 13.30
C THR A 202 -16.93 -1.12 11.91
N ILE A 203 -16.03 -0.30 11.35
CA ILE A 203 -16.22 0.29 10.02
C ILE A 203 -16.14 -0.80 8.94
N ARG A 204 -15.23 -1.76 9.07
CA ARG A 204 -15.17 -2.93 8.18
C ARG A 204 -16.51 -3.65 8.14
N ASN A 205 -17.12 -3.93 9.30
CA ASN A 205 -18.36 -4.69 9.42
C ASN A 205 -19.56 -4.00 8.76
N ILE A 206 -19.59 -2.66 8.68
CA ILE A 206 -20.60 -1.91 7.92
C ILE A 206 -20.54 -2.23 6.42
N HIS A 207 -19.35 -2.56 5.92
CA HIS A 207 -19.05 -2.76 4.51
C HIS A 207 -18.93 -4.24 4.13
N LEU A 208 -18.86 -5.15 5.10
CA LEU A 208 -18.83 -6.60 4.84
C LEU A 208 -20.14 -7.08 4.18
N GLY A 209 -19.99 -7.97 3.20
CA GLY A 209 -21.12 -8.61 2.51
C GLY A 209 -21.85 -7.74 1.47
N SER A 210 -21.58 -6.43 1.42
CA SER A 210 -22.17 -5.51 0.45
C SER A 210 -21.25 -5.18 -0.73
N PHE A 211 -19.96 -5.50 -0.61
CA PHE A 211 -18.92 -5.14 -1.56
C PHE A 211 -17.98 -6.31 -1.85
N TYR A 212 -17.24 -6.22 -2.95
CA TYR A 212 -16.36 -7.28 -3.42
C TYR A 212 -15.16 -7.50 -2.51
N GLY A 213 -14.62 -6.42 -1.91
CA GLY A 213 -13.51 -6.52 -0.97
C GLY A 213 -13.37 -5.30 -0.06
N VAL A 214 -12.86 -5.54 1.15
CA VAL A 214 -12.56 -4.50 2.14
C VAL A 214 -11.19 -4.79 2.74
N GLY A 215 -10.29 -3.80 2.71
CA GLY A 215 -8.96 -3.87 3.27
C GLY A 215 -8.57 -2.60 4.01
N ILE A 216 -7.38 -2.57 4.60
CA ILE A 216 -6.81 -1.39 5.24
C ILE A 216 -5.39 -1.16 4.70
N SER A 217 -5.04 0.07 4.33
CA SER A 217 -3.71 0.36 3.77
C SER A 217 -2.61 0.41 4.84
N GLY A 218 -1.42 -0.07 4.46
CA GLY A 218 -0.19 0.03 5.23
C GLY A 218 -0.23 -0.82 6.50
N ALA A 219 0.53 -0.38 7.51
CA ALA A 219 0.71 -1.11 8.77
C ALA A 219 -0.59 -1.45 9.53
N GLY A 220 -1.76 -0.89 9.18
CA GLY A 220 -3.05 -1.11 9.85
C GLY A 220 -3.30 -0.18 11.04
N GLY A 221 -4.34 -0.45 11.83
CA GLY A 221 -4.67 0.28 13.05
C GLY A 221 -5.30 1.68 12.90
N GLY A 222 -5.53 2.15 11.67
CA GLY A 222 -6.17 3.44 11.38
C GLY A 222 -5.84 3.96 9.98
N GLY A 223 -6.42 5.10 9.60
CA GLY A 223 -6.19 5.75 8.31
C GLY A 223 -7.36 5.63 7.34
N TYR A 224 -7.27 4.74 6.35
CA TYR A 224 -8.32 4.53 5.36
C TYR A 224 -8.55 3.05 5.12
N LEU A 225 -9.83 2.65 5.05
CA LEU A 225 -10.20 1.38 4.44
C LEU A 225 -10.24 1.52 2.93
N THR A 226 -9.71 0.53 2.23
CA THR A 226 -9.84 0.36 0.79
C THR A 226 -11.04 -0.55 0.55
N VAL A 227 -12.10 -0.03 -0.07
CA VAL A 227 -13.31 -0.76 -0.39
C VAL A 227 -13.42 -0.91 -1.91
N ILE A 228 -13.61 -2.13 -2.39
CA ILE A 228 -13.77 -2.46 -3.81
C ILE A 228 -15.24 -2.60 -4.15
N THR A 229 -15.76 -1.66 -4.93
CA THR A 229 -17.18 -1.57 -5.26
C THR A 229 -17.45 -0.71 -6.48
N GLU A 230 -18.49 -1.05 -7.23
CA GLU A 230 -19.06 -0.19 -8.28
C GLU A 230 -20.06 0.83 -7.71
N ALA A 231 -20.53 0.62 -6.48
CA ALA A 231 -21.47 1.52 -5.83
C ALA A 231 -20.77 2.78 -5.29
N GLU A 232 -21.52 3.87 -5.20
CA GLU A 232 -21.08 5.03 -4.44
C GLU A 232 -21.11 4.75 -2.94
N ILE A 233 -20.14 5.30 -2.22
CA ILE A 233 -20.12 5.31 -0.76
C ILE A 233 -20.06 6.77 -0.33
N GLU A 234 -21.01 7.19 0.50
CA GLU A 234 -21.06 8.55 1.01
C GLU A 234 -19.75 8.90 1.73
N ASN A 235 -19.20 10.09 1.46
CA ASN A 235 -17.95 10.59 2.03
C ASN A 235 -16.68 9.78 1.69
N ALA A 236 -16.76 8.76 0.82
CA ALA A 236 -15.57 8.05 0.37
C ALA A 236 -14.78 8.86 -0.67
N ILE A 237 -13.45 8.75 -0.60
CA ILE A 237 -12.54 9.39 -1.54
C ILE A 237 -12.25 8.40 -2.67
N ARG A 238 -12.32 8.85 -3.92
CA ARG A 238 -11.76 8.11 -5.06
C ARG A 238 -10.27 8.46 -5.19
N PRO A 239 -9.37 7.47 -5.31
CA PRO A 239 -7.97 7.76 -5.57
C PRO A 239 -7.85 8.49 -6.91
N LYS A 240 -6.88 9.40 -6.99
CA LYS A 240 -6.41 10.04 -8.21
C LYS A 240 -5.00 9.55 -8.45
N ILE A 241 -4.85 8.56 -9.31
CA ILE A 241 -3.58 7.89 -9.58
C ILE A 241 -2.73 8.81 -10.46
N ARG A 242 -1.48 9.01 -10.05
CA ARG A 242 -0.51 9.85 -10.75
C ARG A 242 -0.01 9.13 -12.00
N ILE A 243 0.00 9.86 -13.11
CA ILE A 243 0.63 9.44 -14.37
C ILE A 243 1.65 10.49 -14.78
N LEU A 244 2.71 10.06 -15.45
CA LEU A 244 3.61 10.93 -16.19
C LEU A 244 3.04 11.05 -17.60
N TYR A 245 2.66 12.27 -17.99
CA TYR A 245 2.38 12.53 -19.39
C TYR A 245 3.70 12.40 -20.15
N HIS A 246 3.75 11.45 -21.07
CA HIS A 246 4.71 11.51 -22.16
C HIS A 246 4.09 12.44 -23.20
N GLU A 247 4.70 13.63 -23.37
CA GLU A 247 4.46 14.44 -24.58
C GLU A 247 4.82 13.65 -25.85
#